data_AF-A0A519EJI3-F1
#
_entry.id   AF-A0A519EJI3-F1
#
_cell.length_a   1.000
_cell.length_b   1.000
_cell.length_c   1.000
_cell.angle_alpha   90.00
_cell.angle_beta   90.00
_cell.angle_gamma   90.00
#
_symmetry.space_group_name_H-M   'P 1'
#
loop_
_entity.id
_entity.type
_entity.pdbx_description
1 polymer ?
#
loop_
_entity_poly.entity_id
_entity_poly.type
_entity_poly.pdbx_seq_one_letter_code
_entity_poly.pdbx_strand_id
1 'polypeptide(L)' 'SHYVEYDYLIINDDFASALEDLKAVFRANRLQQQAQQQKHGALLAELLA' A
#
# COMPACT_ATOMS: atom_id res chain seq x y z
N SER A 1 24.16 -0.96 11.97
CA SER A 1 22.74 -0.65 12.14
C SER A 1 22.10 -0.54 10.76
N HIS A 2 21.29 -1.54 10.40
CA HIS A 2 20.83 -1.83 9.03
C HIS A 2 19.31 -1.59 8.87
N TYR A 3 18.83 -0.40 9.19
CA TYR A 3 17.41 -0.04 8.96
C TYR A 3 17.17 0.55 7.55
N VAL A 4 18.23 0.74 6.76
CA VAL A 4 18.22 1.36 5.43
C VAL A 4 17.77 0.37 4.34
N GLU A 5 17.63 -0.92 4.67
CA GLU A 5 17.29 -1.98 3.71
C GLU A 5 15.77 -2.17 3.50
N TYR A 6 14.93 -1.38 4.17
CA TYR A 6 13.47 -1.47 4.09
C TYR A 6 12.88 -0.21 3.46
N ASP A 7 11.87 -0.39 2.60
CA ASP A 7 11.17 0.73 1.95
C ASP A 7 10.35 1.59 2.93
N TYR A 8 9.95 1.01 4.08
CA TYR A 8 9.18 1.70 5.12
C TYR A 8 9.71 1.35 6.51
N LEU A 9 9.82 2.36 7.37
CA LEU A 9 10.14 2.22 8.78
C LEU A 9 9.02 2.88 9.60
N ILE A 10 8.32 2.11 10.43
CA ILE A 10 7.27 2.61 11.32
C ILE A 10 7.80 2.57 12.75
N ILE A 11 7.76 3.71 13.43
CA ILE A 11 8.16 3.80 14.83
C ILE A 11 6.92 3.61 15.70
N ASN A 12 6.93 2.56 16.52
CA ASN A 12 5.83 2.24 17.42
C ASN A 12 6.00 2.95 18.77
N ASP A 13 5.85 4.28 18.77
CA ASP A 13 5.85 5.10 19.99
C ASP A 13 4.42 5.24 20.57
N ASP A 14 3.42 5.36 19.70
CA ASP A 14 1.99 5.24 20.02
C ASP A 14 1.37 4.13 19.17
N PHE A 15 0.71 3.16 19.83
CA PHE A 15 0.19 1.98 19.16
C PHE A 15 -0.92 2.31 18.16
N ALA A 16 -1.80 3.26 18.51
CA ALA A 16 -2.91 3.62 17.62
C ALA A 16 -2.38 4.24 16.32
N SER A 17 -1.41 5.14 16.44
CA SER A 17 -0.74 5.79 15.31
C SER A 17 0.04 4.78 14.47
N ALA A 18 0.85 3.93 15.09
CA ALA A 18 1.63 2.91 14.38
C ALA A 18 0.75 1.89 13.64
N LEU A 19 -0.41 1.55 14.21
CA LEU A 19 -1.39 0.69 13.55
C LEU A 19 -1.99 1.35 12.31
N GLU A 20 -2.32 2.64 12.39
CA GLU A 20 -2.84 3.39 11.24
C GLU A 20 -1.77 3.53 10.14
N ASP A 21 -0.52 3.81 10.51
CA ASP A 21 0.62 3.86 9.58
C ASP A 21 0.82 2.53 8.87
N LEU A 22 0.77 1.41 9.62
CA LEU A 22 0.90 0.08 9.06
C LEU A 22 -0.22 -0.22 8.06
N LYS A 23 -1.48 0.10 8.41
CA LYS A 23 -2.62 -0.06 7.48
C LYS A 23 -2.44 0.81 6.24
N ALA A 24 -1.93 2.02 6.38
CA ALA A 24 -1.69 2.93 5.27
C ALA A 24 -0.66 2.36 4.28
N VAL A 25 0.45 1.78 4.77
CA VAL A 25 1.46 1.11 3.92
C VAL A 25 0.83 -0.02 3.12
N PHE A 26 0.05 -0.91 3.76
CA PHE A 26 -0.62 -1.99 3.03
C PHE A 26 -1.65 -1.47 2.03
N ARG A 27 -2.39 -0.43 2.38
CA ARG A 27 -3.37 0.19 1.49
C ARG A 27 -2.69 0.81 0.27
N ALA A 28 -1.59 1.53 0.46
CA ALA A 28 -0.83 2.16 -0.62
C ALA A 28 -0.30 1.10 -1.60
N ASN A 29 0.31 0.02 -1.10
CA ASN A 29 0.76 -1.10 -1.94
C ASN A 29 -0.38 -1.72 -2.75
N ARG A 30 -1.56 -1.91 -2.15
CA ARG A 30 -2.75 -2.42 -2.87
C ARG A 30 -3.28 -1.45 -3.92
N LEU A 31 -3.09 -0.15 -3.75
CA LEU A 31 -3.54 0.89 -4.68
C LEU A 31 -2.54 1.16 -5.81
N GLN A 32 -1.40 0.48 -5.86
CA GLN A 32 -0.48 0.59 -6.98
C GLN A 32 -1.17 0.22 -8.29
N GLN A 33 -0.86 0.97 -9.36
CA GLN A 33 -1.49 0.82 -10.67
C GLN A 33 -1.45 -0.62 -11.17
N GLN A 34 -0.32 -1.31 -11.01
CA GLN A 34 -0.18 -2.71 -11.42
C GLN A 34 -1.14 -3.63 -10.68
N ALA A 35 -1.24 -3.50 -9.34
CA ALA A 35 -2.16 -4.30 -8.53
C ALA A 35 -3.63 -3.99 -8.87
N GLN A 36 -3.96 -2.71 -9.10
CA GLN A 36 -5.31 -2.28 -9.48
C GLN A 36 -5.68 -2.77 -10.89
N GLN A 37 -4.77 -2.72 -11.86
CA GLN A 37 -4.99 -3.23 -13.21
C GLN A 37 -5.20 -4.75 -13.20
N GLN A 38 -4.43 -5.49 -12.41
CA GLN A 38 -4.63 -6.94 -12.26
C GLN A 38 -5.98 -7.25 -11.62
N LYS A 39 -6.38 -6.51 -10.58
CA LYS A 39 -7.62 -6.76 -9.84
C LYS A 39 -8.87 -6.31 -10.57
N HIS A 40 -8.81 -5.20 -11.30
CA HIS A 40 -9.96 -4.53 -11.91
C HIS A 40 -9.89 -4.47 -13.43
N GLY A 41 -9.09 -5.32 -14.08
CA GLY A 41 -8.84 -5.29 -15.52
C GLY A 41 -10.11 -5.31 -16.38
N ALA A 42 -11.10 -6.12 -16.02
CA ALA A 42 -12.37 -6.17 -16.74
C ALA A 42 -13.17 -4.86 -16.63
N LEU A 43 -13.26 -4.28 -15.41
CA LEU A 43 -13.92 -3.01 -15.17
C LEU A 43 -13.22 -1.86 -15.91
N LEU A 44 -11.88 -1.86 -15.90
CA LEU A 44 -11.09 -0.85 -16.63
C LEU A 44 -11.28 -0.96 -18.14
N ALA A 45 -11.41 -2.19 -18.68
CA ALA A 45 -11.69 -2.40 -20.10
C ALA A 45 -13.08 -1.92 -20.50
N GLU A 46 -14.11 -2.13 -19.66
CA GLU A 46 -15.45 -1.58 -19.88
C GLU A 46 -15.49 -0.06 -19.89
N LEU A 47 -14.75 0.60 -18.99
CA LEU A 47 -14.74 2.07 -18.89
C LEU A 47 -13.97 2.77 -20.04
N LEU A 48 -13.17 2.02 -20.80
CA LEU A 48 -12.33 2.54 -21.88
C LEU A 48 -12.82 2.14 -23.29
N ALA A 49 -13.92 1.39 -23.39
CA ALA A 49 -14.58 0.99 -24.64
C ALA A 49 -15.54 2.07 -25.14
#